data_AF-A0A059DW82-F1
#
_entry.id   AF-A0A059DW82-F1
#
_cell.length_a   1.000
_cell.length_b   1.000
_cell.length_c   1.000
_cell.angle_alpha   90.00
_cell.angle_beta   90.00
_cell.angle_gamma   90.00
#
_symmetry.space_group_name_H-M   'P 1'
#
loop_
_entity.id
_entity.type
_entity.pdbx_description
1 polymer ?
#
loop_
_entity_poly.entity_id
_entity_poly.type
_entity_poly.pdbx_seq_one_letter_code
_entity_poly.pdbx_strand_id
1 'polypeptide(L)'
;MSDDVSGRRGLLGIAALFGAIALFIGADLITDSGEGAGAGHLAAELVVLVAASFGLGAMLWRLGRLRRALADARQDAGRWQAENRELVQGLGIAIARQFSAWGLTDAESDVGLLLLKGLSLQEIADLRETSERTVREQARAVYRKSSLAGRNALSAYFLEDLLPGSGG
;
A
#
# COMPACT_ATOMS: atom_id res chain seq x y z
N MET A 1 4.63 3.11 -12.10
CA MET A 1 5.70 4.07 -11.72
C MET A 1 6.01 5.13 -12.78
N SER A 2 5.32 5.13 -13.94
CA SER A 2 5.55 6.09 -15.04
C SER A 2 4.65 7.34 -14.96
N ASP A 3 3.45 7.23 -14.38
CA ASP A 3 2.46 8.32 -14.38
C ASP A 3 2.82 9.51 -13.46
N ASP A 4 3.56 9.24 -12.38
CA ASP A 4 3.91 10.24 -11.37
C ASP A 4 4.98 11.24 -11.88
N VAL A 5 5.83 10.79 -12.82
CA VAL A 5 6.87 11.62 -13.45
C VAL A 5 6.26 12.58 -14.48
N SER A 6 5.23 12.13 -15.21
CA SER A 6 4.53 12.95 -16.20
C SER A 6 3.77 14.10 -15.54
N GLY A 7 3.06 13.80 -14.44
CA GLY A 7 2.36 14.82 -13.65
C GLY A 7 3.31 15.85 -13.03
N ARG A 8 4.44 15.39 -12.46
CA ARG A 8 5.42 16.29 -11.82
C ARG A 8 6.15 17.18 -12.82
N ARG A 9 6.46 16.68 -14.04
CA ARG A 9 7.02 17.49 -15.13
C ARG A 9 6.03 18.51 -15.67
N GLY A 10 4.75 18.14 -15.81
CA GLY A 10 3.69 19.07 -16.22
C GLY A 10 3.47 20.19 -15.20
N LEU A 11 3.46 19.87 -13.90
CA LEU A 11 3.31 20.84 -12.83
C LEU A 11 4.50 21.83 -12.73
N LEU A 12 5.72 21.35 -12.92
CA LEU A 12 6.91 22.21 -12.99
C LEU A 12 6.90 23.09 -14.24
N GLY A 13 6.44 22.57 -15.39
CA GLY A 13 6.28 23.34 -16.62
C GLY A 13 5.27 24.48 -16.47
N ILE A 14 4.13 24.23 -15.84
CA ILE A 14 3.10 25.25 -15.57
C ILE A 14 3.64 26.33 -14.61
N ALA A 15 4.31 25.94 -13.53
CA ALA A 15 4.90 26.89 -12.60
C ALA A 15 6.01 27.75 -13.24
N ALA A 16 6.85 27.14 -14.08
CA ALA A 16 7.87 27.85 -14.85
C ALA A 16 7.26 28.82 -15.86
N LEU A 17 6.16 28.41 -16.53
CA LEU A 17 5.43 29.27 -17.46
C LEU A 17 4.86 30.51 -16.74
N PHE A 18 4.17 30.32 -15.61
CA PHE A 18 3.65 31.46 -14.83
C PHE A 18 4.76 32.37 -14.30
N GLY A 19 5.89 31.80 -13.84
CA GLY A 19 7.04 32.58 -13.42
C GLY A 19 7.69 33.37 -14.56
N ALA A 20 7.81 32.77 -15.75
CA ALA A 20 8.35 33.43 -16.93
C ALA A 20 7.42 34.56 -17.41
N ILE A 21 6.10 34.34 -17.44
CA ILE A 21 5.11 35.38 -17.77
C ILE A 21 5.21 36.55 -16.79
N ALA A 22 5.27 36.27 -15.48
CA ALA A 22 5.40 37.31 -14.45
C ALA A 22 6.72 38.10 -14.58
N LEU A 23 7.82 37.43 -14.91
CA LEU A 23 9.13 38.06 -15.13
C LEU A 23 9.14 38.96 -16.38
N PHE A 24 8.57 38.47 -17.49
CA PHE A 24 8.52 39.21 -18.75
C PHE A 24 7.69 40.48 -18.61
N ILE A 25 6.54 40.39 -17.95
CA ILE A 25 5.65 41.54 -17.68
C ILE A 25 6.30 42.52 -16.70
N GLY A 26 6.97 42.02 -15.65
CA GLY A 26 7.71 42.89 -14.73
C GLY A 26 8.83 43.67 -15.42
N ALA A 27 9.52 43.05 -16.39
CA ALA A 27 10.55 43.71 -17.18
C ALA A 27 9.98 44.74 -18.16
N ASP A 28 8.85 44.43 -18.82
CA ASP A 28 8.15 45.35 -19.72
C ASP A 28 7.69 46.60 -18.96
N LEU A 29 7.05 46.43 -17.80
CA LEU A 29 6.59 47.51 -16.92
C LEU A 29 7.73 48.45 -16.47
N ILE A 30 8.92 47.91 -16.17
CA ILE A 30 10.09 48.72 -15.79
C ILE A 30 10.63 49.52 -16.98
N THR A 31 10.62 48.93 -18.18
CA THR A 31 11.15 49.55 -19.41
C THR A 31 10.22 50.66 -19.91
N ASP A 32 8.90 50.42 -19.89
CA ASP A 32 7.88 51.34 -20.38
C ASP A 32 7.51 52.47 -19.39
N SER A 33 7.90 52.33 -18.11
CA SER A 33 7.73 53.39 -17.13
C SER A 33 8.52 54.68 -17.45
N GLY A 34 9.45 54.63 -18.41
CA GLY A 34 10.15 55.78 -18.99
C GLY A 34 9.49 56.39 -20.24
N GLU A 35 8.55 55.69 -20.90
CA GLU A 35 7.98 56.07 -22.20
C GLU A 35 6.44 56.19 -22.16
N GLY A 36 5.89 57.09 -21.32
CA GLY A 36 4.52 57.62 -21.49
C GLY A 36 3.39 56.63 -21.79
N ALA A 37 3.47 55.40 -21.27
CA ALA A 37 2.55 54.31 -21.63
C ALA A 37 1.11 54.62 -21.23
N GLY A 38 0.15 54.28 -22.09
CA GLY A 38 -1.28 54.46 -21.83
C GLY A 38 -1.75 53.62 -20.64
N ALA A 39 -2.59 54.20 -19.77
CA ALA A 39 -3.08 53.58 -18.53
C ALA A 39 -3.71 52.18 -18.69
N GLY A 40 -4.16 51.82 -19.91
CA GLY A 40 -4.69 50.49 -20.22
C GLY A 40 -3.65 49.38 -20.27
N HIS A 41 -2.42 49.65 -20.73
CA HIS A 41 -1.33 48.67 -20.78
C HIS A 41 -0.89 48.30 -19.36
N LEU A 42 -0.65 49.33 -18.54
CA LEU A 42 -0.28 49.18 -17.12
C LEU A 42 -1.33 48.39 -16.31
N ALA A 43 -2.62 48.62 -16.58
CA ALA A 43 -3.71 47.90 -15.93
C ALA A 43 -3.76 46.42 -16.36
N ALA A 44 -3.55 46.12 -17.65
CA ALA A 44 -3.53 44.75 -18.15
C ALA A 44 -2.36 43.94 -17.57
N GLU A 45 -1.17 44.53 -17.51
CA GLU A 45 0.03 43.92 -16.93
C GLU A 45 -0.15 43.61 -15.45
N LEU A 46 -0.70 44.55 -14.67
CA LEU A 46 -0.97 44.36 -13.25
C LEU A 46 -1.95 43.19 -13.03
N VAL A 47 -3.00 43.08 -13.85
CA VAL A 47 -3.99 42.00 -13.76
C VAL A 47 -3.34 40.64 -14.03
N VAL A 48 -2.51 40.54 -15.07
CA VAL A 48 -1.81 39.28 -15.39
C VAL A 48 -0.80 38.92 -14.31
N LEU A 49 -0.05 39.89 -13.77
CA LEU A 49 0.91 39.67 -12.69
C LEU A 49 0.23 39.15 -11.40
N VAL A 50 -0.91 39.74 -11.03
CA VAL A 50 -1.71 39.31 -9.88
C VAL A 50 -2.27 37.90 -10.10
N ALA A 51 -2.82 37.62 -11.29
CA ALA A 51 -3.33 36.30 -11.63
C ALA A 51 -2.23 35.21 -11.60
N ALA A 52 -1.05 35.51 -12.14
CA ALA A 52 0.11 34.61 -12.14
C ALA A 52 0.63 34.34 -10.72
N SER A 53 0.78 35.39 -9.92
CA SER A 53 1.22 35.30 -8.52
C SER A 53 0.23 34.49 -7.66
N PHE A 54 -1.07 34.71 -7.86
CA PHE A 54 -2.12 33.93 -7.20
C PHE A 54 -2.08 32.46 -7.63
N GLY A 55 -1.94 32.19 -8.93
CA GLY A 55 -1.80 30.84 -9.47
C GLY A 55 -0.60 30.09 -8.87
N LEU A 56 0.56 30.75 -8.79
CA LEU A 56 1.76 30.19 -8.18
C LEU A 56 1.55 29.91 -6.68
N GLY A 57 0.96 30.85 -5.93
CA GLY A 57 0.66 30.68 -4.51
C GLY A 57 -0.29 29.50 -4.24
N ALA A 58 -1.40 29.42 -4.98
CA ALA A 58 -2.36 28.32 -4.88
C ALA A 58 -1.70 26.97 -5.23
N MET A 59 -0.82 26.96 -6.22
CA MET A 59 -0.08 25.77 -6.65
C MET A 59 0.91 25.28 -5.58
N LEU A 60 1.71 26.17 -5.00
CA LEU A 60 2.63 25.85 -3.90
C LEU A 60 1.87 25.33 -2.68
N TRP A 61 0.74 25.94 -2.35
CA TRP A 61 -0.13 25.47 -1.26
C TRP A 61 -0.69 24.07 -1.53
N ARG A 62 -1.14 23.79 -2.77
CA ARG A 62 -1.62 22.46 -3.18
C ARG A 62 -0.52 21.41 -3.09
N LEU A 63 0.69 21.70 -3.56
CA LEU A 63 1.84 20.80 -3.45
C LEU A 63 2.19 20.49 -1.99
N GLY A 64 2.17 21.50 -1.12
CA GLY A 64 2.41 21.33 0.31
C GLY A 64 1.36 20.46 1.01
N ARG A 65 0.09 20.54 0.60
CA ARG A 65 -0.98 19.66 1.11
C ARG A 65 -0.82 18.22 0.61
N LEU A 66 -0.52 18.02 -0.67
CA LEU A 66 -0.31 16.69 -1.25
C LEU A 66 0.89 15.98 -0.62
N ARG A 67 2.00 16.70 -0.39
CA ARG A 67 3.18 16.13 0.27
C ARG A 67 2.88 15.66 1.69
N ARG A 68 2.11 16.44 2.45
CA ARG A 68 1.68 16.05 3.81
C ARG A 68 0.78 14.83 3.78
N ALA A 69 -0.28 14.84 2.95
CA ALA A 69 -1.17 13.70 2.81
C ALA A 69 -0.43 12.42 2.38
N LEU A 70 0.57 12.52 1.51
CA LEU A 70 1.39 11.39 1.11
C LEU A 70 2.30 10.88 2.24
N ALA A 71 2.85 11.79 3.05
CA ALA A 71 3.67 11.43 4.21
C ALA A 71 2.81 10.70 5.26
N ASP A 72 1.63 11.23 5.57
CA ASP A 72 0.68 10.63 6.51
C ASP A 72 0.25 9.25 6.01
N ALA A 73 -0.17 9.13 4.75
CA ALA A 73 -0.56 7.85 4.15
C ALA A 73 0.56 6.80 4.16
N ARG A 74 1.82 7.22 3.96
CA ARG A 74 2.98 6.32 4.05
C ARG A 74 3.24 5.86 5.48
N GLN A 75 3.10 6.77 6.44
CA GLN A 75 3.26 6.45 7.85
C GLN A 75 2.17 5.47 8.33
N ASP A 76 0.93 5.71 7.93
CA ASP A 76 -0.20 4.82 8.24
C ASP A 76 -0.03 3.45 7.58
N ALA A 77 0.38 3.40 6.31
CA ALA A 77 0.70 2.15 5.64
C ALA A 77 1.85 1.39 6.33
N GLY A 78 2.88 2.11 6.79
CA GLY A 78 4.01 1.51 7.53
C GLY A 78 3.59 0.94 8.88
N ARG A 79 2.75 1.67 9.63
CA ARG A 79 2.16 1.19 10.89
C ARG A 79 1.29 -0.03 10.66
N TRP A 80 0.38 0.03 9.70
CA TRP A 80 -0.48 -1.08 9.32
C TRP A 80 0.31 -2.33 8.93
N GLN A 81 1.37 -2.15 8.15
CA GLN A 81 2.28 -3.24 7.77
C GLN A 81 3.03 -3.80 8.97
N ALA A 82 3.47 -2.98 9.92
CA ALA A 82 4.17 -3.43 11.11
C ALA A 82 3.23 -4.22 12.04
N GLU A 83 2.07 -3.67 12.36
CA GLU A 83 1.05 -4.31 13.22
C GLU A 83 0.56 -5.63 12.61
N ASN A 84 0.23 -5.65 11.32
CA ASN A 84 -0.19 -6.91 10.66
C ASN A 84 0.97 -7.90 10.53
N ARG A 85 2.20 -7.44 10.32
CA ARG A 85 3.36 -8.34 10.19
C ARG A 85 3.60 -9.08 11.50
N GLU A 86 3.52 -8.39 12.64
CA GLU A 86 3.70 -9.02 13.94
C GLU A 86 2.63 -10.08 14.21
N LEU A 87 1.36 -9.77 13.92
CA LEU A 87 0.25 -10.72 14.09
C LEU A 87 0.36 -11.94 13.16
N VAL A 88 0.63 -11.72 11.87
CA VAL A 88 0.75 -12.81 10.88
C VAL A 88 2.00 -13.67 11.15
N GLN A 89 3.12 -13.05 11.53
CA GLN A 89 4.32 -13.80 11.92
C GLN A 89 4.08 -14.59 13.21
N GLY A 90 3.42 -13.99 14.21
CA GLY A 90 3.06 -14.66 15.46
C GLY A 90 2.22 -15.92 15.21
N LEU A 91 1.17 -15.81 14.38
CA LEU A 91 0.33 -16.95 14.01
C LEU A 91 1.14 -18.04 13.27
N GLY A 92 1.98 -17.66 12.31
CA GLY A 92 2.84 -18.60 11.59
C GLY A 92 3.79 -19.38 12.52
N ILE A 93 4.39 -18.69 13.49
CA ILE A 93 5.26 -19.31 14.50
C ILE A 93 4.46 -20.24 15.41
N ALA A 94 3.25 -19.83 15.84
CA ALA A 94 2.38 -20.65 16.67
C ALA A 94 1.97 -21.95 15.97
N ILE A 95 1.57 -21.87 14.69
CA ILE A 95 1.26 -23.03 13.85
C ILE A 95 2.46 -23.97 13.76
N ALA A 96 3.65 -23.44 13.44
CA ALA A 96 4.86 -24.25 13.31
C ALA A 96 5.23 -24.96 14.62
N ARG A 97 5.13 -24.26 15.76
CA ARG A 97 5.36 -24.85 17.08
C ARG A 97 4.36 -25.97 17.38
N GLN A 98 3.08 -25.75 17.09
CA GLN A 98 2.05 -26.75 17.32
C GLN A 98 2.23 -27.98 16.43
N PHE A 99 2.59 -27.79 15.15
CA PHE A 99 2.90 -28.89 14.24
C PHE A 99 4.10 -29.71 14.72
N SER A 100 5.13 -29.05 15.24
CA SER A 100 6.26 -29.73 15.89
C SER A 100 5.82 -30.49 17.15
N ALA A 101 4.95 -29.91 17.99
CA ALA A 101 4.42 -30.57 19.19
C ALA A 101 3.58 -31.82 18.86
N TRP A 102 2.85 -31.82 17.74
CA TRP A 102 2.15 -33.00 17.23
C TRP A 102 3.08 -34.03 16.54
N GLY A 103 4.37 -33.74 16.42
CA GLY A 103 5.34 -34.63 15.77
C GLY A 103 5.07 -34.80 14.27
N LEU A 104 4.59 -33.74 13.61
CA LEU A 104 4.41 -33.75 12.15
C LEU A 104 5.77 -33.78 11.44
N THR A 105 5.86 -34.51 10.33
CA THR A 105 7.00 -34.40 9.41
C THR A 105 6.91 -33.11 8.59
N ASP A 106 7.98 -32.73 7.90
CA ASP A 106 7.97 -31.56 7.00
C ASP A 106 6.86 -31.68 5.95
N ALA A 107 6.72 -32.86 5.35
CA ALA A 107 5.68 -33.11 4.37
C ALA A 107 4.26 -33.04 4.97
N GLU A 108 4.04 -33.53 6.19
CA GLU A 108 2.75 -33.42 6.87
C GLU A 108 2.45 -31.96 7.26
N SER A 109 3.45 -31.22 7.72
CA SER A 109 3.35 -29.80 8.07
C SER A 109 2.96 -28.94 6.87
N ASP A 110 3.57 -29.20 5.72
CA ASP A 110 3.21 -28.54 4.46
C ASP A 110 1.73 -28.79 4.08
N VAL A 111 1.27 -30.05 4.14
CA VAL A 111 -0.14 -30.37 3.87
C VAL A 111 -1.03 -29.69 4.90
N GLY A 112 -0.68 -29.76 6.20
CA GLY A 112 -1.42 -29.13 7.28
C GLY A 112 -1.61 -27.63 7.06
N LEU A 113 -0.55 -26.93 6.64
CA LEU A 113 -0.60 -25.49 6.37
C LEU A 113 -1.50 -25.17 5.17
N LEU A 114 -1.46 -25.98 4.10
CA LEU A 114 -2.31 -25.77 2.93
C LEU A 114 -3.79 -26.11 3.22
N LEU A 115 -4.05 -27.09 4.07
CA LEU A 115 -5.40 -27.39 4.56
C LEU A 115 -5.99 -26.22 5.35
N LEU A 116 -5.18 -25.61 6.23
CA LEU A 116 -5.55 -24.39 6.97
C LEU A 116 -5.84 -23.21 6.04
N LYS A 117 -5.10 -23.09 4.94
CA LYS A 117 -5.28 -22.04 3.92
C LYS A 117 -6.55 -22.19 3.08
N GLY A 118 -7.31 -23.28 3.22
CA GLY A 118 -8.53 -23.44 2.47
C GLY A 118 -8.44 -24.34 1.23
N LEU A 119 -7.26 -24.90 0.91
CA LEU A 119 -7.09 -25.70 -0.30
C LEU A 119 -7.73 -27.08 -0.17
N SER A 120 -8.27 -27.58 -1.28
CA SER A 120 -8.70 -28.96 -1.47
C SER A 120 -7.50 -29.90 -1.64
N LEU A 121 -7.72 -31.21 -1.47
CA LEU A 121 -6.66 -32.20 -1.61
C LEU A 121 -6.08 -32.22 -3.03
N GLN A 122 -6.92 -31.95 -4.05
CA GLN A 122 -6.48 -31.86 -5.44
C GLN A 122 -5.59 -30.64 -5.67
N GLU A 123 -5.99 -29.45 -5.19
CA GLU A 123 -5.16 -28.24 -5.31
C GLU A 123 -3.82 -28.38 -4.60
N ILE A 124 -3.80 -29.06 -3.45
CA ILE A 124 -2.56 -29.37 -2.73
C ILE A 124 -1.70 -30.34 -3.52
N ALA A 125 -2.30 -31.35 -4.15
CA ALA A 125 -1.59 -32.32 -4.97
C ALA A 125 -0.92 -31.64 -6.17
N ASP A 126 -1.64 -30.75 -6.83
CA ASP A 126 -1.15 -29.97 -7.97
C ASP A 126 -0.02 -29.03 -7.54
N LEU A 127 -0.18 -28.31 -6.42
CA LEU A 127 0.83 -27.38 -5.90
C LEU A 127 2.12 -28.08 -5.45
N ARG A 128 1.99 -29.31 -4.95
CA ARG A 128 3.12 -30.11 -4.44
C ARG A 128 3.68 -31.08 -5.47
N GLU A 129 3.18 -31.07 -6.69
CA GLU A 129 3.56 -31.98 -7.77
C GLU A 129 3.53 -33.47 -7.32
N THR A 130 2.47 -33.85 -6.59
CA THR A 130 2.30 -35.21 -6.05
C THR A 130 0.88 -35.73 -6.30
N SER A 131 0.61 -36.98 -5.94
CA SER A 131 -0.73 -37.57 -6.14
C SER A 131 -1.71 -37.13 -5.05
N GLU A 132 -2.99 -36.94 -5.40
CA GLU A 132 -4.05 -36.68 -4.43
C GLU A 132 -4.13 -37.78 -3.36
N ARG A 133 -3.80 -39.02 -3.73
CA ARG A 133 -3.69 -40.14 -2.78
C ARG A 133 -2.62 -39.86 -1.71
N THR A 134 -1.44 -39.43 -2.11
CA THR A 134 -0.33 -39.09 -1.20
C THR A 134 -0.74 -37.97 -0.25
N VAL A 135 -1.35 -36.90 -0.77
CA VAL A 135 -1.84 -35.78 0.04
C VAL A 135 -2.91 -36.25 1.03
N ARG A 136 -3.83 -37.14 0.60
CA ARG A 136 -4.87 -37.71 1.47
C ARG A 136 -4.28 -38.55 2.60
N GLU A 137 -3.24 -39.32 2.33
CA GLU A 137 -2.52 -40.10 3.35
C GLU A 137 -1.82 -39.17 4.36
N GLN A 138 -1.14 -38.12 3.88
CA GLN A 138 -0.51 -37.11 4.72
C GLN A 138 -1.54 -36.34 5.57
N ALA A 139 -2.67 -35.92 5.00
CA ALA A 139 -3.75 -35.26 5.72
C ALA A 139 -4.33 -36.16 6.83
N ARG A 140 -4.51 -37.46 6.57
CA ARG A 140 -4.93 -38.43 7.60
C ARG A 140 -3.90 -38.57 8.71
N ALA A 141 -2.61 -38.51 8.38
CA ALA A 141 -1.54 -38.52 9.38
C ALA A 141 -1.59 -37.26 10.26
N VAL A 142 -1.82 -36.09 9.68
CA VAL A 142 -2.03 -34.83 10.42
C VAL A 142 -3.17 -34.99 11.42
N TYR A 143 -4.37 -35.41 10.97
CA TYR A 143 -5.54 -35.59 11.85
C TYR A 143 -5.31 -36.60 12.97
N ARG A 144 -4.64 -37.72 12.65
CA ARG A 144 -4.33 -38.75 13.65
C ARG A 144 -3.34 -38.25 14.71
N LYS A 145 -2.29 -37.53 14.29
CA LYS A 145 -1.25 -37.01 15.19
C LYS A 145 -1.73 -35.83 16.05
N SER A 146 -2.63 -35.01 15.52
CA SER A 146 -3.26 -33.92 16.27
C SER A 146 -4.46 -34.35 17.12
N SER A 147 -4.93 -35.60 16.97
CA SER A 147 -6.17 -36.10 17.58
C SER A 147 -7.42 -35.30 17.17
N LEU A 148 -7.39 -34.67 15.99
CA LEU A 148 -8.51 -33.88 15.47
C LEU A 148 -9.32 -34.69 14.46
N ALA A 149 -10.64 -34.53 14.49
CA ALA A 149 -11.57 -35.32 13.67
C ALA A 149 -11.44 -35.07 12.16
N GLY A 150 -10.82 -33.96 11.75
CA GLY A 150 -10.63 -33.63 10.33
C GLY A 150 -10.34 -32.16 10.10
N ARG A 151 -10.52 -31.72 8.85
CA ARG A 151 -10.17 -30.38 8.38
C ARG A 151 -10.82 -29.26 9.19
N ASN A 152 -12.12 -29.37 9.45
CA ASN A 152 -12.85 -28.32 10.18
C ASN A 152 -12.36 -28.20 11.63
N ALA A 153 -12.07 -29.33 12.29
CA ALA A 153 -11.51 -29.34 13.64
C ALA A 153 -10.07 -28.77 13.67
N LEU A 154 -9.27 -29.08 12.64
CA LEU A 154 -7.94 -28.49 12.46
C LEU A 154 -8.00 -26.97 12.33
N SER A 155 -8.90 -26.45 11.49
CA SER A 155 -9.10 -25.00 11.35
C SER A 155 -9.64 -24.38 12.64
N ALA A 156 -10.63 -25.00 13.28
CA ALA A 156 -11.22 -24.52 14.53
C ALA A 156 -10.18 -24.38 15.65
N TYR A 157 -9.28 -25.36 15.79
CA TYR A 157 -8.21 -25.34 16.81
C TYR A 157 -7.38 -24.06 16.75
N PHE A 158 -6.99 -23.59 15.55
CA PHE A 158 -6.19 -22.37 15.41
C PHE A 158 -7.03 -21.08 15.40
N LEU A 159 -8.33 -21.18 15.10
CA LEU A 159 -9.25 -20.04 15.10
C LEU A 159 -9.76 -19.71 16.51
N GLU A 160 -9.83 -20.68 17.41
CA GLU A 160 -10.31 -20.50 18.79
C GLU A 160 -9.49 -19.43 19.53
N ASP A 161 -8.17 -19.46 19.40
CA ASP A 161 -7.26 -18.46 19.99
C ASP A 161 -7.36 -17.07 19.34
N LEU A 162 -7.97 -16.96 18.15
CA LEU A 162 -8.11 -15.70 17.40
C LEU A 162 -9.48 -15.03 17.60
N LEU A 163 -10.47 -15.75 18.14
CA LEU A 163 -11.80 -15.21 18.37
C LEU A 163 -11.87 -14.52 19.73
N PRO A 164 -12.37 -13.27 19.82
CA PRO A 164 -12.55 -12.60 21.10
C PRO A 164 -13.63 -13.31 21.92
N GLY A 165 -13.19 -14.12 22.90
CA GLY A 165 -14.03 -14.70 23.93
C GLY A 165 -14.46 -16.15 23.70
N SER A 166 -13.59 -17.09 24.07
CA SER A 166 -13.98 -18.41 24.58
C SER A 166 -12.93 -19.01 25.54
N GLY A 167 -12.21 -18.17 26.28
CA GLY A 167 -11.41 -18.58 27.44
C GLY A 167 -12.01 -17.98 28.70
N GLY A 168 -12.39 -18.83 29.65
CA GLY A 168 -12.74 -18.42 31.02
C GLY A 168 -11.52 -18.07 31.85
#